data_AF-A0A1J9PAJ9-F1
#
_entry.id   AF-A0A1J9PAJ9-F1
#
_cell.length_a   1.000
_cell.length_b   1.000
_cell.length_c   1.000
_cell.angle_alpha   90.00
_cell.angle_beta   90.00
_cell.angle_gamma   90.00
#
_symmetry.space_group_name_H-M   'P 1'
#
loop_
_entity.id
_entity.type
_entity.pdbx_description
1 polymer ?
#
loop_
_entity_poly.entity_id
_entity_poly.type
_entity_poly.pdbx_seq_one_letter_code
_entity_poly.pdbx_strand_id
1 'polypeptide(L)'
;MFSAPAEFVCNTQKIESQVEISDNENDDDAAIPPNQSLTTPEIRGQSQWPIPDFNTYNTRSNKVRIIKTPGGNLRYLHIKKKGTAPKCGDCGIKLQGIPALRPREYSQISRPKKSVSRAYGGSRCAGCVKDRIVRAFLIEEQKIVKKVLKESQEKAAASTKKR
;
A
#
# COMPACT_ATOMS: atom_id res chain seq x y z
N MET A 1 27.96 23.18 27.58
CA MET A 1 27.75 21.98 28.42
C MET A 1 26.33 22.03 28.96
N PHE A 2 25.37 21.46 28.24
CA PHE A 2 24.01 21.26 28.73
C PHE A 2 23.54 19.89 28.26
N SER A 3 22.99 19.18 29.23
CA SER A 3 22.86 17.73 29.32
C SER A 3 21.76 17.17 28.42
N ALA A 4 22.04 16.05 27.77
CA ALA A 4 21.02 15.19 27.19
C ALA A 4 20.29 14.41 28.31
N PRO A 5 18.96 14.27 28.25
CA PRO A 5 18.26 13.26 29.03
C PRO A 5 17.93 12.00 28.20
N ALA A 6 18.48 10.91 28.71
CA ALA A 6 18.05 9.50 28.72
C ALA A 6 17.04 8.97 27.68
N GLU A 7 17.48 7.92 27.01
CA GLU A 7 16.73 6.98 26.19
C GLU A 7 15.67 6.24 27.02
N PHE A 8 14.41 6.26 26.55
CA PHE A 8 13.32 5.50 27.15
C PHE A 8 13.28 4.11 26.51
N VAL A 9 13.86 3.13 27.21
CA VAL A 9 13.92 1.72 26.80
C VAL A 9 12.53 1.09 26.96
N CYS A 10 11.98 0.62 25.84
CA CYS A 10 10.74 -0.16 25.79
C CYS A 10 10.98 -1.55 26.38
N ASN A 11 10.47 -1.81 27.60
CA ASN A 11 10.53 -3.13 28.21
C ASN A 11 9.27 -3.92 27.89
N THR A 12 9.30 -4.69 26.80
CA THR A 12 8.28 -5.67 26.46
C THR A 12 8.49 -6.92 27.31
N GLN A 13 7.70 -7.09 28.37
CA GLN A 13 7.66 -8.35 29.11
C GLN A 13 6.97 -9.42 28.26
N LYS A 14 7.82 -10.33 27.79
CA LYS A 14 7.53 -11.62 27.19
C LYS A 14 6.98 -12.53 28.32
N ILE A 15 5.73 -12.96 28.23
CA ILE A 15 5.21 -14.03 29.08
C ILE A 15 5.35 -15.31 28.26
N GLU A 16 6.40 -16.07 28.58
CA GLU A 16 6.58 -17.45 28.13
C GLU A 16 5.83 -18.41 29.04
N SER A 17 5.20 -19.38 28.36
CA SER A 17 4.80 -20.73 28.79
C SER A 17 5.29 -21.23 30.14
N GLN A 18 4.35 -21.68 30.97
CA GLN A 18 4.54 -22.87 31.80
C GLN A 18 3.41 -23.84 31.48
N VAL A 19 3.80 -24.89 30.76
CA VAL A 19 3.13 -26.18 30.73
C VAL A 19 3.58 -26.89 32.01
N GLU A 20 2.66 -27.24 32.89
CA GLU A 20 2.85 -28.39 33.77
C GLU A 20 1.73 -29.38 33.50
N ILE A 21 2.15 -30.50 32.94
CA ILE A 21 1.42 -31.75 32.84
C ILE A 21 1.60 -32.41 34.20
N SER A 22 0.50 -32.62 34.91
CA SER A 22 0.45 -33.54 36.04
C SER A 22 -0.55 -34.63 35.70
N ASP A 23 0.02 -35.82 35.46
CA ASP A 23 -0.66 -37.07 35.27
C ASP A 23 -1.59 -37.38 36.45
N ASN A 24 -2.85 -37.65 36.16
CA ASN A 24 -3.73 -38.39 37.05
C ASN A 24 -4.34 -39.52 36.23
N GLU A 25 -3.59 -40.61 36.17
CA GLU A 25 -4.09 -41.94 35.86
C GLU A 25 -5.07 -42.33 36.98
N ASN A 26 -6.35 -42.48 36.62
CA ASN A 26 -7.23 -43.42 37.28
C ASN A 26 -8.01 -44.11 36.16
N ASP A 27 -7.48 -45.27 35.77
CA ASP A 27 -8.19 -46.29 35.03
C ASP A 27 -9.26 -46.90 35.94
N ASP A 28 -10.53 -46.84 35.51
CA ASP A 28 -11.55 -47.79 35.93
C ASP A 28 -12.41 -48.14 34.71
N ASP A 29 -12.41 -49.43 34.41
CA ASP A 29 -12.95 -50.09 33.25
C ASP A 29 -14.47 -49.89 33.06
N ALA A 30 -14.88 -49.47 31.86
CA ALA A 30 -16.21 -49.78 31.35
C ALA A 30 -16.16 -50.03 29.83
N ALA A 31 -16.22 -51.31 29.49
CA ALA A 31 -16.27 -51.81 28.13
C ALA A 31 -17.45 -51.26 27.31
N ILE A 32 -17.20 -51.17 26.01
CA ILE A 32 -18.05 -50.69 24.91
C ILE A 32 -19.29 -51.59 24.73
N PRO A 33 -20.51 -51.03 24.59
CA PRO A 33 -21.59 -51.73 23.89
C PRO A 33 -21.48 -51.53 22.36
N PRO A 34 -21.58 -52.60 21.56
CA PRO A 34 -21.53 -52.53 20.11
C PRO A 34 -22.84 -52.00 19.52
N ASN A 35 -22.70 -51.36 18.35
CA ASN A 35 -23.73 -51.05 17.34
C ASN A 35 -25.13 -50.55 17.80
N GLN A 36 -25.28 -49.22 17.86
CA GLN A 36 -26.53 -48.61 17.41
C GLN A 36 -26.24 -47.67 16.24
N SER A 37 -26.53 -48.19 15.05
CA SER A 37 -26.74 -47.40 13.84
C SER A 37 -27.95 -46.49 14.03
N LEU A 38 -27.71 -45.19 14.17
CA LEU A 38 -28.65 -44.14 13.80
C LEU A 38 -27.82 -43.11 13.03
N THR A 39 -27.63 -43.29 11.73
CA THR A 39 -28.41 -42.55 10.72
C THR A 39 -28.62 -41.08 11.08
N THR A 40 -27.56 -40.28 10.95
CA THR A 40 -27.68 -38.99 10.25
C THR A 40 -26.43 -38.78 9.38
N PRO A 41 -26.48 -39.20 8.10
CA PRO A 41 -25.59 -38.64 7.10
C PRO A 41 -26.10 -37.23 6.75
N GLU A 42 -25.95 -36.26 7.65
CA GLU A 42 -26.46 -34.89 7.41
C GLU A 42 -25.44 -33.81 7.80
N ILE A 43 -24.18 -34.03 7.43
CA ILE A 43 -23.25 -32.90 7.12
C ILE A 43 -22.91 -32.91 5.62
N ARG A 44 -23.63 -33.70 4.82
CA ARG A 44 -23.46 -33.77 3.36
C ARG A 44 -24.73 -33.32 2.66
N GLY A 45 -24.99 -32.01 2.73
CA GLY A 45 -26.03 -31.33 1.97
C GLY A 45 -26.53 -30.11 2.75
N GLN A 46 -26.58 -28.90 2.25
CA GLN A 46 -26.36 -28.42 0.90
C GLN A 46 -25.85 -26.99 1.03
N SER A 47 -24.54 -26.81 1.03
CA SER A 47 -23.99 -25.53 0.59
C SER A 47 -23.96 -25.55 -0.94
N GLN A 48 -25.13 -25.78 -1.55
CA GLN A 48 -25.36 -25.63 -2.99
C GLN A 48 -25.35 -24.12 -3.25
N TRP A 49 -24.18 -23.51 -3.09
CA TRP A 49 -24.02 -22.08 -3.31
C TRP A 49 -24.23 -21.85 -4.81
N PRO A 50 -25.18 -20.99 -5.22
CA PRO A 50 -25.21 -20.57 -6.61
C PRO A 50 -24.02 -19.64 -6.83
N ILE A 51 -22.94 -20.26 -7.37
CA ILE A 51 -21.84 -19.82 -8.26
C ILE A 51 -21.16 -18.48 -7.92
N PRO A 52 -19.81 -18.29 -8.00
CA PRO A 52 -19.20 -17.95 -9.31
C PRO A 52 -17.65 -18.06 -9.41
N ASP A 53 -17.11 -17.76 -10.60
CA ASP A 53 -15.70 -17.81 -11.02
C ASP A 53 -15.13 -19.23 -11.14
N PHE A 54 -14.99 -19.71 -12.37
CA PHE A 54 -14.47 -21.04 -12.74
C PHE A 54 -13.08 -21.38 -12.16
N ASN A 55 -12.35 -20.39 -11.65
CA ASN A 55 -11.01 -20.61 -11.14
C ASN A 55 -11.04 -21.23 -9.74
N THR A 56 -10.73 -22.51 -9.64
CA THR A 56 -10.68 -23.28 -8.40
C THR A 56 -9.39 -23.10 -7.60
N TYR A 57 -8.35 -22.53 -8.21
CA TYR A 57 -7.03 -22.40 -7.58
C TYR A 57 -6.89 -21.13 -6.74
N ASN A 58 -6.04 -21.19 -5.70
CA ASN A 58 -5.69 -20.05 -4.86
C ASN A 58 -4.72 -19.09 -5.59
N THR A 59 -5.27 -18.34 -6.54
CA THR A 59 -4.55 -17.34 -7.30
C THR A 59 -4.70 -15.95 -6.67
N ARG A 60 -3.83 -14.99 -7.05
CA ARG A 60 -3.93 -13.59 -6.58
C ARG A 60 -5.29 -12.94 -6.88
N SER A 61 -5.99 -13.40 -7.93
CA SER A 61 -7.36 -12.98 -8.30
C SER A 61 -8.43 -13.61 -7.44
N ASN A 62 -8.24 -14.88 -7.05
CA ASN A 62 -9.24 -15.68 -6.35
C ASN A 62 -8.96 -15.74 -4.85
N LYS A 63 -8.75 -14.57 -4.23
CA LYS A 63 -8.65 -14.49 -2.77
C LYS A 63 -10.04 -14.34 -2.18
N VAL A 64 -10.33 -15.09 -1.12
CA VAL A 64 -11.67 -15.18 -0.54
C VAL A 64 -11.63 -14.74 0.93
N ARG A 65 -12.70 -14.09 1.38
CA ARG A 65 -12.97 -13.80 2.81
C ARG A 65 -14.17 -14.63 3.26
N ILE A 66 -14.02 -15.32 4.39
CA ILE A 66 -15.12 -16.02 5.05
C ILE A 66 -15.86 -15.04 5.94
N ILE A 67 -17.17 -14.87 5.74
CA ILE A 67 -18.02 -13.96 6.51
C ILE A 67 -19.21 -14.75 7.05
N LYS A 68 -19.60 -14.45 8.30
CA LYS A 68 -20.86 -14.90 8.88
C LYS A 68 -22.00 -14.04 8.35
N THR A 69 -22.97 -14.66 7.70
CA THR A 69 -24.20 -13.96 7.30
C THR A 69 -25.11 -13.78 8.52
N PRO A 70 -26.08 -12.85 8.47
CA PRO A 70 -27.03 -12.66 9.56
C PRO A 70 -27.79 -13.93 9.97
N GLY A 71 -28.00 -14.87 9.02
CA GLY A 71 -28.61 -16.17 9.30
C GLY A 71 -27.66 -17.22 9.90
N GLY A 72 -26.50 -16.82 10.42
CA GLY A 72 -25.53 -17.71 11.08
C GLY A 72 -24.66 -18.55 10.15
N ASN A 73 -24.89 -18.49 8.83
CA ASN A 73 -24.17 -19.30 7.86
C ASN A 73 -22.84 -18.65 7.44
N LEU A 74 -21.81 -19.45 7.22
CA LEU A 74 -20.54 -18.98 6.66
C LEU A 74 -20.63 -18.91 5.14
N ARG A 75 -20.34 -17.73 4.56
CA ARG A 75 -20.24 -17.52 3.11
C ARG A 75 -18.87 -17.02 2.70
N TYR A 76 -18.48 -17.42 1.49
CA TYR A 76 -17.30 -16.93 0.79
C TYR A 76 -17.61 -15.65 0.01
N LEU A 77 -16.85 -14.59 0.25
CA LEU A 77 -16.86 -13.38 -0.59
C LEU A 77 -15.51 -13.21 -1.28
N HIS A 78 -15.53 -13.16 -2.61
CA HIS A 78 -14.32 -12.92 -3.41
C HIS A 78 -13.83 -11.48 -3.23
N ILE A 79 -12.56 -11.35 -2.85
CA ILE A 79 -11.91 -10.06 -2.65
C ILE A 79 -11.28 -9.62 -3.97
N LYS A 80 -11.71 -8.45 -4.43
CA LYS A 80 -11.05 -7.69 -5.49
C LYS A 80 -9.58 -7.41 -5.12
N LYS A 81 -8.62 -7.74 -6.00
CA LYS A 81 -7.19 -7.34 -5.85
C LYS A 81 -7.00 -5.89 -5.41
N LYS A 82 -6.02 -5.60 -4.57
CA LYS A 82 -5.78 -4.23 -4.12
C LYS A 82 -5.19 -3.38 -5.27
N GLY A 83 -5.64 -2.13 -5.39
CA GLY A 83 -5.07 -1.16 -6.32
C GLY A 83 -3.68 -0.71 -5.87
N THR A 84 -2.83 -0.35 -6.83
CA THR A 84 -1.51 0.25 -6.54
C THR A 84 -1.64 1.75 -6.38
N ALA A 85 -0.94 2.32 -5.40
CA ALA A 85 -0.87 3.77 -5.26
C ALA A 85 -0.11 4.40 -6.45
N PRO A 86 -0.57 5.55 -6.97
CA PRO A 86 0.14 6.27 -8.02
C PRO A 86 1.48 6.77 -7.48
N LYS A 87 2.53 6.64 -8.30
CA LYS A 87 3.91 7.00 -7.95
C LYS A 87 4.31 8.29 -8.64
N CYS A 88 5.23 9.02 -8.02
CA CYS A 88 5.89 10.16 -8.63
C CYS A 88 6.76 9.68 -9.81
N GLY A 89 6.67 10.36 -10.95
CA GLY A 89 7.45 9.99 -12.15
C GLY A 89 8.96 10.19 -12.04
N ASP A 90 9.43 11.03 -11.11
CA ASP A 90 10.87 11.29 -10.94
C ASP A 90 11.44 10.47 -9.78
N CYS A 91 10.80 10.61 -8.62
CA CYS A 91 11.33 10.15 -7.35
C CYS A 91 10.75 8.76 -6.95
N GLY A 92 9.75 8.22 -7.68
CA GLY A 92 9.13 6.91 -7.41
C GLY A 92 8.28 6.81 -6.13
N ILE A 93 8.27 7.86 -5.31
CA ILE A 93 7.51 7.96 -4.05
C ILE A 93 6.00 7.94 -4.32
N LYS A 94 5.22 7.30 -3.45
CA LYS A 94 3.75 7.30 -3.52
C LYS A 94 3.19 8.72 -3.37
N LEU A 95 2.30 9.11 -4.27
CA LEU A 95 1.68 10.43 -4.23
C LEU A 95 0.63 10.51 -3.10
N GLN A 96 0.75 11.55 -2.28
CA GLN A 96 -0.20 11.84 -1.21
C GLN A 96 -1.47 12.48 -1.78
N GLY A 97 -2.61 12.21 -1.12
CA GLY A 97 -3.91 12.78 -1.49
C GLY A 97 -4.60 12.10 -2.67
N ILE A 98 -4.03 11.02 -3.24
CA ILE A 98 -4.62 10.27 -4.35
C ILE A 98 -4.90 8.83 -3.89
N PRO A 99 -6.14 8.34 -3.99
CA PRO A 99 -6.53 7.04 -3.49
C PRO A 99 -5.92 5.91 -4.31
N ALA A 100 -5.48 4.82 -3.67
CA ALA A 100 -4.96 3.64 -4.36
C ALA A 100 -6.10 2.71 -4.80
N LEU A 101 -6.52 2.83 -6.05
CA LEU A 101 -7.71 2.15 -6.59
C LEU A 101 -7.41 1.42 -7.90
N ARG A 102 -8.35 0.61 -8.37
CA ARG A 102 -8.25 -0.03 -9.68
C ARG A 102 -8.59 0.91 -10.83
N PRO A 103 -8.11 0.65 -12.06
CA PRO A 103 -8.47 1.45 -13.24
C PRO A 103 -9.98 1.64 -13.45
N ARG A 104 -10.78 0.58 -13.23
CA ARG A 104 -12.26 0.66 -13.32
C ARG A 104 -12.91 1.52 -12.24
N GLU A 105 -12.33 1.56 -11.04
CA GLU A 105 -12.83 2.42 -9.95
C GLU A 105 -12.34 3.86 -10.16
N TYR A 106 -11.13 4.02 -10.71
CA TYR A 106 -10.57 5.30 -11.11
C TYR A 106 -11.41 5.99 -12.19
N SER A 107 -12.03 5.26 -13.12
CA SER A 107 -12.91 5.90 -14.11
C SER A 107 -14.17 6.48 -13.49
N GLN A 108 -14.70 5.83 -12.45
CA GLN A 108 -15.97 6.23 -11.78
C GLN A 108 -15.82 7.43 -10.83
N ILE A 109 -14.61 7.69 -10.33
CA ILE A 109 -14.38 8.74 -9.35
C ILE A 109 -14.39 10.14 -9.98
N SER A 110 -14.72 11.16 -9.19
CA SER A 110 -14.66 12.55 -9.61
C SER A 110 -13.23 13.07 -9.77
N ARG A 111 -13.03 14.07 -10.63
CA ARG A 111 -11.71 14.65 -10.91
C ARG A 111 -10.92 15.14 -9.69
N PRO A 112 -11.48 15.88 -8.71
CA PRO A 112 -10.70 16.41 -7.58
C PRO A 112 -10.10 15.33 -6.68
N LYS A 113 -10.69 14.12 -6.67
CA LYS A 113 -10.15 12.98 -5.92
C LYS A 113 -8.97 12.31 -6.62
N LYS A 114 -8.76 12.55 -7.93
CA LYS A 114 -7.68 11.97 -8.74
C LYS A 114 -6.44 12.87 -8.82
N SER A 115 -6.61 14.17 -8.58
CA SER A 115 -5.57 15.18 -8.82
C SER A 115 -5.38 16.09 -7.62
N VAL A 116 -4.19 16.65 -7.49
CA VAL A 116 -3.89 17.74 -6.53
C VAL A 116 -3.92 19.07 -7.28
N SER A 117 -4.32 20.16 -6.63
CA SER A 117 -4.52 21.50 -7.24
C SER A 117 -3.26 22.26 -7.66
N ARG A 118 -2.06 21.72 -7.41
CA ARG A 118 -0.78 22.35 -7.79
C ARG A 118 -0.34 22.02 -9.22
N ALA A 119 0.66 22.74 -9.72
CA ALA A 119 1.36 22.38 -10.95
C ALA A 119 1.90 20.93 -10.92
N TYR A 120 1.69 20.18 -12.00
CA TYR A 120 1.99 18.75 -12.11
C TYR A 120 1.34 17.87 -11.03
N GLY A 121 0.23 18.32 -10.44
CA GLY A 121 -0.55 17.54 -9.49
C GLY A 121 -1.01 16.20 -10.09
N GLY A 122 -0.91 15.13 -9.32
CA GLY A 122 -1.23 13.78 -9.82
C GLY A 122 -0.10 13.04 -10.52
N SER A 123 0.95 13.74 -10.95
CA SER A 123 2.11 13.13 -11.62
C SER A 123 3.39 13.27 -10.81
N ARG A 124 3.59 14.43 -10.16
CA ARG A 124 4.81 14.76 -9.42
C ARG A 124 4.53 15.13 -7.97
N CYS A 125 5.46 14.79 -7.07
CA CYS A 125 5.38 15.19 -5.66
C CYS A 125 5.82 16.65 -5.48
N ALA A 126 5.52 17.25 -4.33
CA ALA A 126 5.83 18.65 -4.07
C ALA A 126 7.34 18.96 -4.15
N GLY A 127 8.19 18.05 -3.65
CA GLY A 127 9.65 18.19 -3.72
C GLY A 127 10.16 18.26 -5.16
N CYS A 128 9.87 17.23 -5.99
CA CYS A 128 10.38 17.23 -7.36
C CYS A 128 9.76 18.38 -8.21
N VAL A 129 8.58 18.93 -7.85
CA VAL A 129 8.03 20.16 -8.47
C VAL A 129 8.83 21.40 -8.07
N LYS A 130 9.14 21.58 -6.78
CA LYS A 130 9.99 22.68 -6.31
C LYS A 130 11.34 22.68 -7.00
N ASP A 131 11.97 21.50 -7.10
CA ASP A 131 13.28 21.38 -7.74
C ASP A 131 13.23 21.72 -9.24
N ARG A 132 12.11 21.43 -9.93
CA ARG A 132 11.93 21.80 -11.34
C ARG A 132 11.83 23.31 -11.51
N ILE A 133 11.07 23.97 -10.64
CA ILE A 133 10.89 25.43 -10.67
C ILE A 133 12.24 26.12 -10.41
N VAL A 134 12.94 25.72 -9.35
CA VAL A 134 14.24 26.31 -8.98
C VAL A 134 15.29 26.04 -10.06
N ARG A 135 15.37 24.81 -10.59
CA ARG A 135 16.31 24.49 -11.67
C ARG A 135 16.03 25.28 -12.94
N ALA A 136 14.76 25.42 -13.35
CA ALA A 136 14.41 26.20 -14.53
C ALA A 136 14.84 27.67 -14.36
N PHE A 137 14.50 28.27 -13.23
CA PHE A 137 14.86 29.65 -12.91
C PHE A 137 16.38 29.88 -12.94
N LEU A 138 17.15 29.10 -12.19
CA LEU A 138 18.61 29.28 -12.11
C LEU A 138 19.30 29.08 -13.47
N ILE A 139 18.82 28.14 -14.28
CA ILE A 139 19.36 27.90 -15.62
C ILE A 139 19.05 29.08 -16.55
N GLU A 140 17.87 29.68 -16.45
CA GLU A 140 17.50 30.85 -17.23
C GLU A 140 18.35 32.06 -16.84
N GLU A 141 18.53 32.33 -15.55
CA GLU A 141 19.39 33.39 -15.04
C GLU A 141 20.85 33.22 -15.52
N GLN A 142 21.40 32.01 -15.38
CA GLN A 142 22.74 31.71 -15.87
C GLN A 142 22.87 31.89 -17.39
N LYS A 143 21.82 31.57 -18.16
CA LYS A 143 21.81 31.80 -19.61
C LYS A 143 21.84 33.28 -19.96
N ILE A 144 21.08 34.12 -19.24
CA ILE A 144 21.05 35.57 -19.46
C ILE A 144 22.42 36.17 -19.14
N VAL A 145 22.98 35.85 -17.96
CA VAL A 145 24.32 36.33 -17.55
C VAL A 145 25.38 35.94 -18.58
N LYS A 146 25.37 34.69 -19.06
CA LYS A 146 26.32 34.22 -20.09
C LYS A 146 26.17 34.97 -21.41
N LYS A 147 24.95 35.39 -21.81
CA LYS A 147 24.74 36.18 -23.03
C LYS A 147 25.27 37.60 -22.87
N VAL A 148 24.94 38.28 -21.77
CA VAL A 148 25.39 39.65 -21.50
C VAL A 148 26.92 39.71 -21.43
N LEU A 149 27.56 38.77 -20.74
CA LEU A 149 29.02 38.73 -20.66
C LEU A 149 29.69 38.56 -22.03
N LYS A 150 29.12 37.74 -22.92
CA LYS A 150 29.62 37.58 -24.30
C LYS A 150 29.47 38.86 -25.10
N GLU A 151 28.29 39.48 -25.07
CA GLU A 151 28.04 40.75 -25.76
C GLU A 151 28.95 41.88 -25.26
N SER A 152 29.21 41.95 -23.95
CA SER A 152 30.14 42.90 -23.36
C SER A 152 31.58 42.67 -23.81
N GLN A 153 32.04 41.42 -23.89
CA GLN A 153 33.37 41.06 -24.39
C GLN A 153 33.53 41.40 -25.87
N GLU A 154 32.52 41.12 -26.70
CA GLU A 154 32.51 41.47 -28.12
C GLU A 154 32.56 43.00 -28.33
N LYS A 155 31.78 43.76 -27.56
CA LYS A 155 31.82 45.24 -27.57
C LYS A 155 33.18 45.79 -27.13
N ALA A 156 33.78 45.21 -26.09
CA ALA A 156 35.10 45.59 -25.62
C ALA A 156 36.18 45.30 -26.68
N ALA A 157 36.19 44.10 -27.27
CA ALA A 157 37.13 43.74 -28.34
C ALA A 157 36.98 44.62 -29.59
N ALA A 158 35.75 44.97 -29.97
CA ALA A 158 35.49 45.90 -31.07
C ALA A 158 36.02 47.32 -30.77
N SER A 159 35.91 47.78 -29.52
CA SER A 159 36.46 49.09 -29.11
C SER A 159 37.99 49.13 -29.12
N THR A 160 38.67 48.04 -28.71
CA THR A 160 40.13 47.95 -28.72
C THR A 160 40.69 47.88 -30.14
N LYS A 161 39.99 47.21 -31.06
CA LYS A 161 40.40 47.08 -32.47
C LYS A 161 40.20 48.35 -33.31
N LYS A 162 39.47 49.35 -32.77
CA LYS A 162 39.21 50.63 -33.42
C LYS A 162 40.19 51.74 -32.98
N ARG A 163 41.06 51.46 -32.01
CA ARG A 163 42.27 52.24 -31.69
C ARG A 163 43.46 51.65 -32.42
#